data_AF-A0AAU8JP60-F1
#
_entry.id   AF-A0AAU8JP60-F1
#
_cell.length_a   1.000
_cell.length_b   1.000
_cell.length_c   1.000
_cell.angle_alpha   90.00
_cell.angle_beta   90.00
_cell.angle_gamma   90.00
#
_symmetry.space_group_name_H-M   'P 1'
#
loop_
_entity.id
_entity.type
_entity.pdbx_description
1 polymer ?
#
loop_
_entity_poly.entity_id
_entity_poly.type
_entity_poly.pdbx_seq_one_letter_code
_entity_poly.pdbx_strand_id
1 'polypeptide(L)' 'MTPDTTGDPPGVTLHPTGRDLESAVERVELLEAQVQALGQAIRALIQGLEEIPDQEPDPKRSARAARLAHELLLAQGL' A
#
# COMPACT_ATOMS: atom_id res chain seq x y z
N MET A 1 -11.09 58.40 15.37
CA MET A 1 -12.34 57.61 15.25
C MET A 1 -12.84 57.85 13.84
N THR A 2 -12.77 56.91 12.90
CA THR A 2 -13.14 55.48 12.96
C THR A 2 -12.11 54.59 12.24
N PRO A 3 -11.76 53.41 12.77
CA PRO A 3 -11.13 52.34 12.01
C PRO A 3 -12.19 51.46 11.30
N ASP A 4 -11.72 50.48 10.54
CA ASP A 4 -12.42 49.31 9.98
C ASP A 4 -12.58 49.28 8.46
N THR A 5 -11.41 49.20 7.80
CA THR A 5 -11.25 48.32 6.64
C THR A 5 -11.05 46.89 7.15
N THR A 6 -12.14 46.21 7.50
CA THR A 6 -12.18 44.74 7.62
C THR A 6 -12.39 44.23 6.20
N GLY A 7 -11.37 43.73 5.50
CA GLY A 7 -10.66 42.53 5.89
C GLY A 7 -11.44 41.34 5.35
N ASP A 8 -11.66 41.29 4.03
CA ASP A 8 -12.06 40.06 3.36
C ASP A 8 -10.79 39.20 3.28
N PRO A 9 -10.67 38.08 4.01
CA PRO A 9 -9.57 37.17 3.75
C PRO A 9 -9.84 36.59 2.36
N PRO A 10 -8.92 36.70 1.39
CA PRO A 10 -9.09 35.97 0.14
C PRO A 10 -9.18 34.50 0.54
N GLY A 11 -10.37 33.93 0.39
CA GLY A 11 -10.58 32.50 0.50
C GLY A 11 -9.58 31.88 -0.44
N VAL A 12 -8.50 31.33 0.11
CA VAL A 12 -7.58 30.50 -0.64
C VAL A 12 -8.37 29.23 -0.89
N THR A 13 -9.20 29.26 -1.94
CA THR A 13 -9.55 28.05 -2.65
C THR A 13 -8.23 27.54 -3.19
N LEU A 14 -7.54 26.75 -2.37
CA LEU A 14 -6.44 25.90 -2.80
C LEU A 14 -7.06 24.92 -3.78
N HIS A 15 -7.27 25.37 -5.02
CA HIS A 15 -7.49 24.48 -6.13
C HIS A 15 -6.17 23.73 -6.28
N PRO A 16 -6.12 22.43 -5.95
CA PRO A 16 -4.89 21.66 -6.08
C PRO A 16 -4.43 21.83 -7.53
N THR A 17 -3.18 22.23 -7.69
CA THR A 17 -2.65 22.46 -9.03
C THR A 17 -2.54 21.11 -9.75
N GLY A 18 -2.53 21.11 -11.08
CA GLY A 18 -2.46 19.86 -11.87
C GLY A 18 -1.28 18.95 -11.46
N ARG A 19 -0.16 19.54 -11.03
CA ARG A 19 1.01 18.80 -10.53
C ARG A 19 0.77 18.12 -9.17
N ASP A 20 0.01 18.75 -8.29
CA ASP A 20 -0.32 18.16 -6.98
C ASP A 20 -1.24 16.94 -7.16
N LEU A 21 -2.16 17.02 -8.12
CA LEU A 21 -3.04 15.91 -8.47
C LEU A 21 -2.27 14.78 -9.16
N GLU A 22 -1.37 15.09 -10.09
CA GLU A 22 -0.49 14.11 -10.75
C GLU A 22 0.37 13.37 -9.72
N SER A 23 1.01 14.08 -8.79
CA SER A 23 1.77 13.47 -7.69
C SER A 23 0.90 12.60 -6.76
N ALA A 24 -0.33 13.02 -6.49
CA ALA A 24 -1.26 12.22 -5.69
C ALA A 24 -1.67 10.93 -6.41
N VAL A 25 -1.90 10.98 -7.72
CA VAL A 25 -2.22 9.79 -8.54
C VAL A 25 -1.05 8.82 -8.54
N GLU A 26 0.17 9.29 -8.83
CA GLU A 26 1.38 8.45 -8.80
C GLU A 26 1.57 7.76 -7.43
N ARG A 27 1.32 8.51 -6.34
CA ARG A 27 1.39 7.95 -4.98
C ARG A 27 0.32 6.89 -4.74
N VAL A 28 -0.89 7.10 -5.22
CA VAL A 28 -1.98 6.10 -5.10
C VAL A 28 -1.64 4.85 -5.89
N GLU A 29 -1.17 4.98 -7.13
CA GLU A 29 -0.77 3.84 -7.96
C GLU A 29 0.34 3.02 -7.31
N LEU A 30 1.34 3.68 -6.73
CA LEU A 30 2.40 3.01 -5.97
C LEU A 30 1.85 2.26 -4.74
N LEU A 31 0.97 2.90 -3.97
CA LEU A 31 0.37 2.27 -2.80
C LEU A 31 -0.52 1.08 -3.17
N GLU A 32 -1.30 1.19 -4.25
CA GLU A 32 -2.11 0.09 -4.77
C GLU A 32 -1.23 -1.10 -5.15
N ALA A 33 -0.13 -0.87 -5.86
CA ALA A 33 0.84 -1.91 -6.20
C ALA A 33 1.43 -2.59 -4.95
N GLN A 34 1.84 -1.79 -3.95
CA GLN A 34 2.37 -2.30 -2.68
C GLN A 34 1.33 -3.12 -1.89
N VAL A 35 0.08 -2.67 -1.83
CA VAL A 35 -1.01 -3.39 -1.15
C VAL A 35 -1.33 -4.69 -1.86
N GLN A 36 -1.33 -4.71 -3.19
CA GLN A 36 -1.49 -5.94 -3.97
C GLN A 36 -0.36 -6.94 -3.67
N ALA A 37 0.89 -6.47 -3.64
CA ALA A 37 2.06 -7.27 -3.29
C ALA A 37 1.92 -7.93 -1.92
N LEU A 38 1.56 -7.12 -0.93
CA LEU A 38 1.37 -7.56 0.45
C LEU A 38 0.25 -8.62 0.53
N GLY A 39 -0.85 -8.41 -0.17
CA GLY A 39 -1.95 -9.38 -0.26
C GLY A 39 -1.54 -10.69 -0.93
N GLN A 40 -0.60 -10.69 -1.87
CA GLN A 40 -0.05 -11.91 -2.45
C GLN A 40 0.91 -12.62 -1.50
N ALA A 41 1.81 -11.88 -0.85
CA ALA A 41 2.75 -12.43 0.13
C ALA A 41 2.02 -13.10 1.30
N ILE A 42 0.98 -12.46 1.84
CA ILE A 42 0.14 -13.03 2.91
C ILE A 42 -0.54 -14.32 2.46
N ARG A 43 -1.09 -14.34 1.23
CA ARG A 43 -1.72 -15.56 0.68
C ARG A 43 -0.73 -16.71 0.55
N ALA A 44 0.49 -16.45 0.09
CA ALA A 44 1.55 -17.45 0.02
C ALA A 44 1.86 -18.02 1.42
N LEU A 45 1.96 -17.16 2.44
CA LEU A 45 2.16 -17.58 3.83
C LEU A 45 1.00 -18.43 4.35
N ILE A 46 -0.24 -18.00 4.17
CA ILE A 46 -1.42 -18.75 4.61
C ILE A 46 -1.39 -20.16 4.01
N GLN A 47 -1.18 -20.28 2.70
CA GLN A 47 -1.10 -21.58 2.03
C GLN A 47 0.05 -22.46 2.54
N GLY A 48 1.15 -21.84 2.98
CA GLY A 48 2.31 -22.55 3.50
C GLY A 48 2.19 -23.01 4.95
N LEU A 49 1.38 -22.30 5.73
CA LEU A 49 1.15 -22.52 7.16
C LEU A 49 -0.12 -23.31 7.44
N GLU A 50 -1.04 -23.36 6.47
CA GLU A 50 -2.25 -24.17 6.57
C GLU A 50 -1.88 -25.66 6.57
N GLU A 51 -2.19 -26.33 7.67
CA GLU A 51 -2.07 -27.77 7.80
C GLU A 51 -3.39 -28.42 7.36
N ILE A 52 -3.34 -29.11 6.23
CA ILE A 52 -4.47 -29.88 5.73
C ILE A 52 -4.36 -31.30 6.32
N PRO A 53 -5.35 -31.77 7.13
CA PRO A 53 -5.28 -33.07 7.81
C PRO A 53 -5.07 -34.26 6.87
N ASP A 54 -5.49 -34.13 5.61
CA ASP A 54 -5.45 -35.18 4.58
C ASP A 54 -4.19 -35.10 3.68
N GLN A 55 -3.26 -34.19 3.96
CA GLN A 55 -1.98 -34.08 3.25
C GLN A 55 -0.81 -34.59 4.09
N GLU A 56 0.11 -35.28 3.42
CA GLU A 56 1.41 -35.65 3.99
C GLU A 56 2.11 -34.40 4.58
N PRO A 57 2.62 -34.46 5.82
CA PRO A 57 3.33 -33.35 6.42
C PRO A 57 4.63 -33.07 5.65
N ASP A 58 4.73 -31.89 5.05
CA ASP A 58 5.95 -31.41 4.40
C ASP A 58 6.63 -30.35 5.29
N PRO A 59 7.73 -30.68 5.97
CA PRO A 59 8.43 -29.75 6.87
C PRO A 59 9.04 -28.55 6.15
N LYS A 60 9.20 -28.60 4.82
CA LYS A 60 9.73 -27.49 4.02
C LYS A 60 8.64 -26.57 3.47
N ARG A 61 7.35 -26.93 3.60
CA ARG A 61 6.21 -26.15 3.07
C ARG A 61 6.24 -24.70 3.59
N SER A 62 6.33 -24.53 4.90
CA SER A 62 6.39 -23.21 5.54
C SER A 62 7.61 -22.39 5.08
N ALA A 63 8.80 -23.01 5.01
CA ALA A 63 10.01 -22.32 4.56
C ALA A 63 9.92 -21.86 3.09
N ARG A 64 9.33 -22.67 2.20
CA ARG A 64 9.12 -22.29 0.80
C ARG A 64 8.12 -21.16 0.66
N ALA A 65 7.02 -21.20 1.42
CA ALA A 65 6.03 -20.13 1.43
C ALA A 65 6.60 -18.81 1.96
N ALA A 66 7.41 -18.85 3.02
CA ALA A 66 8.09 -17.67 3.54
C ALA A 66 9.05 -17.07 2.51
N ARG A 67 9.80 -17.91 1.79
CA ARG A 67 10.67 -17.47 0.70
C ARG A 67 9.88 -16.81 -0.44
N LEU A 68 8.80 -17.44 -0.89
CA LEU A 68 7.95 -16.87 -1.94
C LEU A 68 7.36 -15.52 -1.52
N ALA A 69 6.85 -15.41 -0.30
CA ALA A 69 6.34 -14.17 0.25
C ALA A 69 7.42 -13.08 0.26
N HIS A 70 8.64 -13.42 0.67
CA HIS A 70 9.77 -12.49 0.66
C HIS A 70 10.13 -12.03 -0.76
N GLU A 71 10.15 -12.94 -1.74
CA GLU A 71 10.42 -12.61 -3.15
C GLU A 71 9.34 -11.68 -3.74
N LEU A 72 8.07 -11.88 -3.38
CA LEU A 72 6.96 -11.01 -3.79
C LEU A 72 7.08 -9.59 -3.24
N LEU A 73 7.51 -9.45 -1.98
CA LEU A 73 7.72 -8.14 -1.35
C LEU A 73 8.92 -7.41 -1.99
N LEU A 74 10.06 -8.11 -2.16
CA LEU A 74 11.24 -7.54 -2.80
C LEU A 74 10.98 -7.03 -4.22
N ALA A 75 10.16 -7.75 -4.99
CA ALA A 75 9.78 -7.33 -6.35
C ALA A 75 9.06 -5.97 -6.39
N GLN A 76 8.49 -5.53 -5.25
CA GLN A 76 7.76 -4.27 -5.10
C GLN A 76 8.51 -3.26 -4.21
N GLY A 77 9.76 -3.56 -3.85
CA GLY A 77 10.60 -2.72 -3.01
C GLY A 77 10.16 -2.66 -1.54
N LEU A 78 9.44 -3.68 -1.07
CA LEU A 78 8.96 -3.84 0.30
C LEU A 78 9.86 -4.76 1.14
#